data_AF-A0A955XUN4-F1
#
_entry.id   AF-A0A955XUN4-F1
#
_cell.length_a   1.000
_cell.length_b   1.000
_cell.length_c   1.000
_cell.angle_alpha   90.00
_cell.angle_beta   90.00
_cell.angle_gamma   90.00
#
_symmetry.space_group_name_H-M   'P 1'
#
loop_
_entity.id
_entity.type
_entity.pdbx_description
1 polymer ?
#
loop_
_entity_poly.entity_id
_entity_poly.type
_entity_poly.pdbx_seq_one_letter_code
_entity_poly.pdbx_strand_id
1 'polypeptide(L)'
;MSSVPHRLRQALREFELYGRSWADDLRRLRAPWGPTNQPVLIYQMGKVASSSIYKALSPLSGLDVYHIHRIALPNIISVAKLNLRRGLVPRVSPHAGLLRHRLRRAHGCPIYVISMVREPVGRNLSAFFQNVLRSREAADVDASSVERLRSTFLESYSHDVPVTWFDREFRPVIGVDVYDYEFDREAGFARFDSGPYRILLMRHDLGPDEVRAHLEDLLGREDFELGVANRGADKRYGDV
;
A
#
# COMPACT_ATOMS: atom_id res chain seq x y z
N MET A 1 -29.48 -16.94 -17.08
CA MET A 1 -28.21 -16.22 -16.82
C MET A 1 -28.46 -15.23 -15.70
N SER A 2 -28.21 -15.65 -14.45
CA SER A 2 -28.53 -14.88 -13.24
C SER A 2 -27.68 -13.62 -13.16
N SER A 3 -28.32 -12.47 -12.98
CA SER A 3 -27.65 -11.18 -12.90
C SER A 3 -26.72 -11.16 -11.68
N VAL A 4 -25.43 -10.98 -11.94
CA VAL A 4 -24.42 -10.85 -10.91
C VAL A 4 -24.79 -9.65 -9.99
N PRO A 5 -24.92 -9.85 -8.66
CA PRO A 5 -25.32 -8.80 -7.73
C PRO A 5 -24.41 -7.57 -7.87
N HIS A 6 -24.98 -6.37 -7.77
CA HIS A 6 -24.25 -5.10 -7.92
C HIS A 6 -23.00 -5.01 -7.01
N ARG A 7 -23.08 -5.59 -5.80
CA ARG A 7 -21.95 -5.70 -4.86
C ARG A 7 -20.81 -6.59 -5.38
N LEU A 8 -21.13 -7.68 -6.08
CA LEU A 8 -20.13 -8.54 -6.71
C LEU A 8 -19.53 -7.84 -7.94
N ARG A 9 -20.31 -7.07 -8.70
CA ARG A 9 -19.77 -6.23 -9.80
C ARG A 9 -18.83 -5.14 -9.30
N GLN A 10 -19.10 -4.55 -8.14
CA GLN A 10 -18.20 -3.56 -7.52
C GLN A 10 -16.92 -4.21 -6.98
N ALA A 11 -17.02 -5.39 -6.36
CA ALA A 11 -15.85 -6.16 -5.93
C ALA A 11 -15.00 -6.65 -7.12
N LEU A 12 -15.64 -7.10 -8.21
CA LEU A 12 -14.98 -7.48 -9.46
C LEU A 12 -14.36 -6.26 -10.17
N ARG A 13 -15.05 -5.11 -10.21
CA ARG A 13 -14.49 -3.85 -10.74
C ARG A 13 -13.31 -3.33 -9.92
N GLU A 14 -13.27 -3.58 -8.62
CA GLU A 14 -12.10 -3.25 -7.80
C GLU A 14 -10.95 -4.24 -8.00
N PHE A 15 -11.26 -5.50 -8.30
CA PHE A 15 -10.30 -6.47 -8.83
C PHE A 15 -9.72 -6.01 -10.17
N GLU A 16 -10.56 -5.47 -11.06
CA GLU A 16 -10.17 -4.87 -12.36
C GLU A 16 -9.46 -3.51 -12.22
N LEU A 17 -9.75 -2.68 -11.20
CA LEU A 17 -9.09 -1.39 -10.96
C LEU A 17 -7.61 -1.53 -10.61
N TYR A 18 -7.18 -2.71 -10.12
CA TYR A 18 -5.77 -3.06 -9.96
C TYR A 18 -5.20 -3.80 -11.18
N GLY A 19 -6.00 -4.02 -12.23
CA GLY A 19 -5.60 -4.56 -13.51
C GLY A 19 -5.13 -6.02 -13.48
N ARG A 20 -5.49 -6.81 -12.46
CA ARG A 20 -4.90 -8.15 -12.27
C ARG A 20 -5.96 -9.23 -12.13
N SER A 21 -5.82 -10.24 -12.98
CA SER A 21 -6.68 -11.42 -13.04
C SER A 21 -6.14 -12.53 -12.12
N TRP A 22 -7.00 -13.48 -11.72
CA TRP A 22 -6.57 -14.73 -11.07
C TRP A 22 -5.48 -15.48 -11.86
N ALA A 23 -5.45 -15.31 -13.19
CA ALA A 23 -4.40 -15.89 -14.03
C ALA A 23 -3.03 -15.27 -13.73
N ASP A 24 -2.95 -14.00 -13.38
CA ASP A 24 -1.70 -13.34 -13.01
C ASP A 24 -1.13 -13.88 -11.70
N ASP A 25 -2.00 -14.13 -10.72
CA ASP A 25 -1.61 -14.76 -9.45
C ASP A 25 -1.10 -16.18 -9.65
N LEU A 26 -1.76 -16.97 -10.51
CA LEU A 26 -1.31 -18.30 -10.87
C LEU A 26 0.02 -18.29 -11.63
N ARG A 27 0.22 -17.34 -12.56
CA ARG A 27 1.51 -17.14 -13.23
C ARG A 27 2.61 -16.82 -12.22
N ARG A 28 2.34 -15.89 -11.30
CA ARG A 28 3.28 -15.51 -10.25
C ARG A 28 3.62 -16.70 -9.37
N LEU A 29 2.63 -17.47 -8.88
CA LEU A 29 2.87 -18.70 -8.10
C LEU A 29 3.88 -19.65 -8.74
N ARG A 30 3.85 -19.77 -10.08
CA ARG A 30 4.73 -20.66 -10.83
C ARG A 30 6.09 -20.05 -11.16
N ALA A 31 6.18 -18.73 -11.27
CA ALA A 31 7.44 -18.04 -11.53
C ALA A 31 8.32 -18.04 -10.27
N PRO A 32 9.54 -18.62 -10.29
CA PRO A 32 10.43 -18.57 -9.13
C PRO A 32 10.96 -17.15 -8.90
N TRP A 33 11.28 -16.82 -7.66
CA TRP A 33 12.09 -15.63 -7.36
C TRP A 33 13.57 -15.94 -7.56
N GLY A 34 14.31 -14.98 -8.10
CA GLY A 34 15.72 -15.14 -8.43
C GLY A 34 16.29 -13.94 -9.19
N PRO A 35 17.51 -14.06 -9.73
CA PRO A 35 18.19 -12.95 -10.40
C PRO A 35 17.41 -12.36 -11.59
N THR A 36 16.65 -13.19 -12.31
CA THR A 36 15.86 -12.80 -13.48
C THR A 36 14.39 -12.50 -13.16
N ASN A 37 14.00 -12.56 -11.88
CA ASN A 37 12.65 -12.27 -11.40
C ASN A 37 12.70 -11.83 -9.93
N GLN A 38 13.25 -10.66 -9.70
CA GLN A 38 13.53 -10.12 -8.37
C GLN A 38 12.24 -9.71 -7.65
N PRO A 39 11.99 -10.19 -6.42
CA PRO A 39 10.83 -9.75 -5.65
C PRO A 39 10.99 -8.31 -5.15
N VAL A 40 10.01 -7.47 -5.48
CA VAL A 40 9.92 -6.09 -4.98
C VAL A 40 8.59 -5.89 -4.26
N LEU A 41 8.65 -5.67 -2.95
CA LEU A 41 7.50 -5.46 -2.09
C LEU A 41 7.41 -3.98 -1.75
N ILE A 42 6.48 -3.27 -2.38
CA ILE A 42 6.08 -1.94 -1.96
C ILE A 42 5.07 -2.10 -0.81
N TYR A 43 5.61 -2.31 0.40
CA TYR A 43 4.88 -2.73 1.59
C TYR A 43 4.87 -1.63 2.65
N GLN A 44 3.70 -1.01 2.81
CA GLN A 44 3.57 0.20 3.61
C GLN A 44 2.12 0.42 4.05
N MET A 45 1.91 1.34 4.98
CA MET A 45 0.57 1.82 5.32
C MET A 45 -0.12 2.50 4.12
N GLY A 46 -1.45 2.59 4.14
CA GLY A 46 -2.17 3.36 3.13
C GLY A 46 -1.82 4.86 3.17
N LYS A 47 -1.98 5.55 2.04
CA LYS A 47 -1.97 7.03 1.92
C LYS A 47 -0.62 7.73 2.08
N VAL A 48 0.44 7.05 1.69
CA VAL A 48 1.84 7.53 1.67
C VAL A 48 2.36 7.83 0.26
N ALA A 49 1.46 8.11 -0.70
CA ALA A 49 1.77 8.50 -2.09
C ALA A 49 2.55 7.52 -2.97
N SER A 50 2.77 6.28 -2.52
CA SER A 50 3.55 5.22 -3.19
C SER A 50 3.04 4.68 -4.54
N SER A 51 1.89 5.14 -5.04
CA SER A 51 1.29 4.60 -6.26
C SER A 51 2.11 4.88 -7.50
N SER A 52 2.89 5.97 -7.50
CA SER A 52 3.85 6.31 -8.56
C SER A 52 4.95 5.26 -8.67
N ILE A 53 5.55 4.85 -7.54
CA ILE A 53 6.57 3.80 -7.48
C ILE A 53 6.05 2.51 -8.10
N TYR A 54 4.85 2.07 -7.72
CA TYR A 54 4.28 0.85 -8.28
C TYR A 54 4.03 0.96 -9.79
N LYS A 55 3.52 2.09 -10.28
CA LYS A 55 3.30 2.32 -11.71
C LYS A 55 4.59 2.33 -12.51
N ALA A 56 5.68 2.87 -11.94
CA ALA A 56 6.99 2.89 -12.58
C ALA A 56 7.64 1.50 -12.63
N LEU A 57 7.58 0.74 -11.53
CA LEU A 57 8.31 -0.53 -11.42
C LEU A 57 7.54 -1.74 -11.97
N SER A 58 6.21 -1.76 -11.86
CA SER A 58 5.42 -2.94 -12.21
C SER A 58 5.44 -3.38 -13.69
N PRO A 59 5.69 -2.49 -14.68
CA PRO A 59 5.87 -2.90 -16.07
C PRO A 59 7.26 -3.47 -16.39
N LEU A 60 8.25 -3.27 -15.52
CA LEU A 60 9.63 -3.65 -15.81
C LEU A 60 9.80 -5.16 -15.85
N SER A 61 10.48 -5.62 -16.90
CA SER A 61 10.89 -7.02 -17.00
C SER A 61 11.92 -7.35 -15.92
N GLY A 62 11.85 -8.58 -15.42
CA GLY A 62 12.73 -9.08 -14.38
C GLY A 62 12.36 -8.69 -12.95
N LEU A 63 11.27 -7.94 -12.73
CA LEU A 63 10.76 -7.62 -11.40
C LEU A 63 9.39 -8.28 -11.14
N ASP A 64 9.24 -8.89 -9.96
CA ASP A 64 7.95 -9.36 -9.44
C ASP A 64 7.45 -8.36 -8.39
N VAL A 65 6.83 -7.27 -8.86
CA VAL A 65 6.44 -6.14 -8.02
C VAL A 65 5.07 -6.36 -7.37
N TYR A 66 4.98 -6.15 -6.06
CA TYR A 66 3.76 -6.18 -5.25
C TYR A 66 3.53 -4.83 -4.59
N HIS A 67 2.32 -4.28 -4.68
CA HIS A 67 1.90 -3.12 -3.89
C HIS A 67 0.84 -3.55 -2.89
N ILE A 68 1.19 -3.54 -1.60
CA ILE A 68 0.36 -4.16 -0.57
C ILE A 68 0.41 -3.38 0.74
N HIS A 69 -0.72 -3.37 1.45
CA HIS A 69 -0.86 -2.66 2.72
C HIS A 69 -0.96 -3.56 3.93
N ARG A 70 -1.29 -4.85 3.72
CA ARG A 70 -1.48 -5.84 4.77
C ARG A 70 -1.13 -7.24 4.30
N ILE A 71 -0.30 -7.92 5.08
CA ILE A 71 0.07 -9.33 4.92
C ILE A 71 -0.14 -10.07 6.26
N ALA A 72 0.04 -9.38 7.39
CA ALA A 72 -0.08 -9.96 8.72
C ALA A 72 -1.53 -10.41 8.98
N LEU A 73 -1.74 -11.72 9.11
CA LEU A 73 -3.07 -12.30 9.32
C LEU A 73 -3.81 -11.69 10.53
N PRO A 74 -3.18 -11.48 11.70
CA PRO A 74 -3.86 -10.84 12.84
C PRO A 74 -4.41 -9.45 12.51
N ASN A 75 -3.65 -8.63 11.79
CA ASN A 75 -4.08 -7.27 11.45
C ASN A 75 -5.10 -7.25 10.29
N ILE A 76 -5.00 -8.16 9.32
CA ILE A 76 -6.06 -8.38 8.32
C ILE A 76 -7.40 -8.71 9.00
N ILE A 77 -7.39 -9.64 9.96
CA ILE A 77 -8.58 -10.02 10.71
C ILE A 77 -9.10 -8.85 11.56
N SER A 78 -8.22 -8.14 12.26
CA SER A 78 -8.58 -6.98 13.09
C SER A 78 -9.29 -5.90 12.28
N VAL A 79 -8.73 -5.53 11.12
CA VAL A 79 -9.33 -4.52 10.24
C VAL A 79 -10.62 -5.02 9.60
N ALA A 80 -10.71 -6.30 9.23
CA ALA A 80 -11.95 -6.87 8.72
C ALA A 80 -13.08 -6.80 9.77
N LYS A 81 -12.79 -7.13 11.04
CA LYS A 81 -13.75 -7.00 12.14
C LYS A 81 -14.18 -5.55 12.37
N LEU A 82 -13.24 -4.61 12.32
CA LEU A 82 -13.55 -3.18 12.46
C LEU A 82 -14.46 -2.68 11.33
N ASN A 83 -14.18 -3.06 10.09
CA ASN A 83 -15.02 -2.72 8.94
C ASN A 83 -16.43 -3.29 9.08
N LEU A 84 -16.57 -4.56 9.50
CA LEU A 84 -17.88 -5.17 9.74
C LEU A 84 -18.67 -4.43 10.82
N ARG A 85 -18.04 -4.05 11.93
CA ARG A 85 -18.66 -3.26 13.01
C ARG A 85 -19.15 -1.90 12.52
N ARG A 86 -18.51 -1.33 11.50
CA ARG A 86 -18.88 -0.07 10.84
C ARG A 86 -19.86 -0.25 9.68
N GLY A 87 -20.40 -1.46 9.46
CA GLY A 87 -21.29 -1.77 8.34
C GLY A 87 -20.60 -1.76 6.97
N LEU A 88 -19.27 -1.77 6.93
CA LEU A 88 -18.47 -1.78 5.71
C LEU A 88 -18.13 -3.21 5.29
N VAL A 89 -18.10 -3.48 3.99
CA VAL A 89 -17.63 -4.76 3.43
C VAL A 89 -16.11 -4.85 3.65
N PRO A 90 -15.62 -5.90 4.34
CA PRO A 90 -14.18 -6.12 4.48
C PRO A 90 -13.51 -6.29 3.13
N ARG A 91 -12.45 -5.53 2.89
CA ARG A 91 -11.60 -5.67 1.71
C ARG A 91 -10.27 -6.26 2.15
N VAL A 92 -10.02 -7.48 1.72
CA VAL A 92 -8.74 -8.15 1.91
C VAL A 92 -8.04 -8.16 0.55
N SER A 93 -6.75 -7.81 0.52
CA SER A 93 -5.98 -7.95 -0.71
C SER A 93 -5.92 -9.43 -1.08
N PRO A 94 -6.35 -9.83 -2.28
CA PRO A 94 -6.32 -11.24 -2.69
C PRO A 94 -4.89 -11.81 -2.65
N HIS A 95 -3.89 -10.95 -2.84
CA HIS A 95 -2.48 -11.34 -2.89
C HIS A 95 -1.83 -11.51 -1.51
N ALA A 96 -2.48 -11.14 -0.40
CA ALA A 96 -1.89 -11.27 0.93
C ALA A 96 -1.53 -12.74 1.25
N GLY A 97 -2.43 -13.67 0.93
CA GLY A 97 -2.19 -15.10 1.11
C GLY A 97 -1.09 -15.64 0.20
N LEU A 98 -1.12 -15.24 -1.08
CA LEU A 98 -0.09 -15.55 -2.07
C LEU A 98 1.30 -15.09 -1.59
N LEU A 99 1.43 -13.81 -1.26
CA LEU A 99 2.71 -13.23 -0.88
C LEU A 99 3.24 -13.86 0.41
N ARG A 100 2.36 -14.12 1.39
CA ARG A 100 2.75 -14.86 2.60
C ARG A 100 3.26 -16.26 2.28
N HIS A 101 2.67 -16.96 1.30
CA HIS A 101 3.16 -18.26 0.83
C HIS A 101 4.54 -18.13 0.17
N ARG A 102 4.72 -17.15 -0.72
CA ARG A 102 5.98 -16.93 -1.43
C ARG A 102 7.12 -16.55 -0.49
N LEU A 103 6.89 -15.63 0.45
CA LEU A 103 7.86 -15.21 1.46
C LEU A 103 8.40 -16.40 2.27
N ARG A 104 7.53 -17.36 2.65
CA ARG A 104 7.96 -18.56 3.39
C ARG A 104 8.84 -19.52 2.59
N ARG A 105 8.81 -19.42 1.26
CA ARG A 105 9.57 -20.28 0.33
C ARG A 105 10.72 -19.56 -0.35
N ALA A 106 10.90 -18.28 -0.03
CA ALA A 106 11.95 -17.46 -0.58
C ALA A 106 13.27 -17.86 0.08
N HIS A 107 14.11 -18.56 -0.66
CA HIS A 107 15.43 -18.96 -0.22
C HIS A 107 16.47 -18.54 -1.26
N GLY A 108 17.61 -18.04 -0.80
CA GLY A 108 18.76 -17.74 -1.66
C GLY A 108 18.59 -16.58 -2.64
N CYS A 109 17.56 -15.74 -2.50
CA CYS A 109 17.42 -14.50 -3.29
C CYS A 109 17.11 -13.30 -2.38
N PRO A 110 17.66 -12.10 -2.67
CA PRO A 110 17.27 -10.88 -1.99
C PRO A 110 15.81 -10.52 -2.26
N ILE A 111 15.15 -9.98 -1.25
CA ILE A 111 13.80 -9.43 -1.32
C ILE A 111 13.86 -7.94 -1.07
N TYR A 112 13.54 -7.15 -2.08
CA TYR A 112 13.54 -5.71 -1.99
C TYR A 112 12.23 -5.25 -1.36
N VAL A 113 12.31 -4.45 -0.30
CA VAL A 113 11.16 -3.92 0.41
C VAL A 113 11.24 -2.41 0.38
N ILE A 114 10.26 -1.77 -0.24
CA ILE A 114 10.11 -0.32 -0.31
C ILE A 114 8.94 0.04 0.59
N SER A 115 9.20 0.82 1.63
CA SER A 115 8.17 1.34 2.52
C SER A 115 8.25 2.86 2.57
N MET A 116 7.10 3.50 2.73
CA MET A 116 7.00 4.95 2.82
C MET A 116 6.27 5.38 4.08
N VAL A 117 6.73 6.50 4.64
CA VAL A 117 6.11 7.18 5.78
C VAL A 117 5.60 8.55 5.38
N ARG A 118 4.56 8.99 6.09
CA ARG A 118 3.95 10.30 5.92
C ARG A 118 3.62 10.87 7.28
N GLU A 119 3.67 12.19 7.39
CA GLU A 119 3.21 12.91 8.58
C GLU A 119 1.81 12.39 9.02
N PRO A 120 1.64 11.98 10.29
CA PRO A 120 0.45 11.28 10.77
C PRO A 120 -0.89 11.98 10.49
N VAL A 121 -0.98 13.30 10.68
CA VAL A 121 -2.21 14.09 10.53
C VAL A 121 -2.63 14.11 9.06
N GLY A 122 -1.75 14.51 8.16
CA GLY A 122 -2.00 14.56 6.72
C GLY A 122 -2.33 13.18 6.13
N ARG A 123 -1.67 12.13 6.63
CA ARG A 123 -2.01 10.73 6.26
C ARG A 123 -3.44 10.37 6.68
N ASN A 124 -3.79 10.67 7.92
CA ASN A 124 -5.09 10.32 8.49
C ASN A 124 -6.23 11.13 7.83
N LEU A 125 -6.06 12.43 7.60
CA LEU A 125 -7.01 13.23 6.82
C LEU A 125 -7.21 12.64 5.43
N SER A 126 -6.12 12.33 4.73
CA SER A 126 -6.20 11.74 3.39
C SER A 126 -6.90 10.38 3.38
N ALA A 127 -6.71 9.56 4.42
CA ALA A 127 -7.36 8.27 4.58
C ALA A 127 -8.84 8.40 4.95
N PHE A 128 -9.18 9.34 5.83
CA PHE A 128 -10.54 9.62 6.26
C PHE A 128 -11.40 10.05 5.07
N PHE A 129 -11.03 11.12 4.37
CA PHE A 129 -11.81 11.62 3.24
C PHE A 129 -11.89 10.61 2.09
N GLN A 130 -10.84 9.83 1.84
CA GLN A 130 -10.93 8.74 0.86
C GLN A 130 -11.98 7.68 1.26
N ASN A 131 -12.13 7.40 2.56
CA ASN A 131 -13.11 6.42 3.03
C ASN A 131 -14.53 7.00 3.05
N VAL A 132 -14.69 8.29 3.41
CA VAL A 132 -15.96 9.02 3.33
C VAL A 132 -16.47 9.09 1.89
N LEU A 133 -15.61 9.44 0.92
CA LEU A 133 -15.98 9.43 -0.50
C LEU A 133 -16.37 8.02 -1.02
N ARG A 134 -15.95 6.97 -0.31
CA ARG A 134 -16.30 5.58 -0.63
C ARG A 134 -17.53 5.08 0.13
N SER A 135 -17.91 5.71 1.24
CA SER A 135 -19.19 5.49 1.89
C SER A 135 -20.28 6.25 1.11
N ARG A 136 -21.53 5.84 1.25
CA ARG A 136 -22.68 6.52 0.61
C ARG A 136 -22.99 7.90 1.24
N GLU A 137 -22.13 8.38 2.13
CA GLU A 137 -22.26 9.67 2.83
C GLU A 137 -21.86 10.86 1.95
N ALA A 138 -21.42 10.62 0.70
CA ALA A 138 -21.10 11.67 -0.26
C ALA A 138 -22.34 12.30 -0.94
N ALA A 139 -23.55 11.85 -0.60
CA ALA A 139 -24.79 12.48 -1.04
C ALA A 139 -25.20 13.53 0.02
N ASP A 140 -25.14 14.80 -0.37
CA ASP A 140 -25.59 16.00 0.37
C ASP A 140 -24.64 16.52 1.46
N VAL A 141 -23.70 17.37 1.03
CA VAL A 141 -22.82 18.14 1.92
C VAL A 141 -23.49 19.49 2.24
N ASP A 142 -24.01 19.63 3.45
CA ASP A 142 -24.40 20.92 4.02
C ASP A 142 -23.50 21.28 5.23
N ALA A 143 -23.75 22.41 5.89
CA ALA A 143 -22.98 22.83 7.07
C ALA A 143 -23.07 21.81 8.23
N SER A 144 -24.19 21.10 8.37
CA SER A 144 -24.36 20.03 9.37
C SER A 144 -23.52 18.79 9.01
N SER A 145 -23.29 18.54 7.72
CA SER A 145 -22.41 17.47 7.24
C SER A 145 -20.95 17.77 7.57
N VAL A 146 -20.50 19.03 7.52
CA VAL A 146 -19.11 19.40 7.88
C VAL A 146 -18.82 19.15 9.35
N GLU A 147 -19.68 19.62 10.27
CA GLU A 147 -19.45 19.42 11.70
C GLU A 147 -19.51 17.94 12.08
N ARG A 148 -20.44 17.18 11.48
CA ARG A 148 -20.52 15.73 11.64
C ARG A 148 -19.26 15.01 11.18
N LEU A 149 -18.71 15.39 10.02
CA LEU A 149 -17.46 14.82 9.51
C LEU A 149 -16.28 15.16 10.41
N ARG A 150 -16.24 16.40 10.94
CA ARG A 150 -15.24 16.82 11.91
C ARG A 150 -15.32 16.01 13.20
N SER A 151 -16.49 15.89 13.82
CA SER A 151 -16.68 15.04 15.01
C SER A 151 -16.34 13.59 14.72
N THR A 152 -16.77 13.03 13.59
CA THR A 152 -16.45 11.66 13.21
C THR A 152 -14.93 11.46 13.06
N PHE A 153 -14.24 12.43 12.45
CA PHE A 153 -12.78 12.39 12.35
C PHE A 153 -12.15 12.43 13.74
N LEU A 154 -12.47 13.42 14.58
CA LEU A 154 -11.80 13.62 15.87
C LEU A 154 -12.12 12.54 16.91
N GLU A 155 -13.36 12.04 16.93
CA GLU A 155 -13.86 11.19 18.02
C GLU A 155 -13.89 9.70 17.66
N SER A 156 -14.07 9.36 16.39
CA SER A 156 -14.36 7.98 15.96
C SER A 156 -13.35 7.38 14.97
N TYR A 157 -12.47 8.21 14.38
CA TYR A 157 -11.46 7.73 13.45
C TYR A 157 -10.26 7.11 14.18
N SER A 158 -9.70 6.04 13.61
CA SER A 158 -8.52 5.38 14.17
C SER A 158 -7.27 6.13 13.77
N HIS A 159 -6.81 7.04 14.64
CA HIS A 159 -5.64 7.87 14.37
C HIS A 159 -4.30 7.17 14.57
N ASP A 160 -4.29 5.98 15.17
CA ASP A 160 -3.11 5.21 15.58
C ASP A 160 -2.38 4.50 14.43
N VAL A 161 -2.97 4.41 13.23
CA VAL A 161 -2.38 3.67 12.11
C VAL A 161 -0.96 4.14 11.72
N PRO A 162 -0.66 5.45 11.58
CA PRO A 162 0.69 5.91 11.22
C PRO A 162 1.78 5.46 12.21
N VAL A 163 1.41 5.25 13.48
CA VAL A 163 2.36 4.92 14.55
C VAL A 163 2.39 3.42 14.88
N THR A 164 1.30 2.70 14.64
CA THR A 164 1.21 1.26 14.97
C THR A 164 1.40 0.32 13.77
N TRP A 165 1.44 0.85 12.54
CA TRP A 165 1.45 -0.01 11.35
C TRP A 165 2.72 -0.87 11.29
N PHE A 166 3.90 -0.32 11.58
CA PHE A 166 5.14 -1.12 11.55
C PHE A 166 5.09 -2.27 12.56
N ASP A 167 4.58 -2.05 13.77
CA ASP A 167 4.43 -3.10 14.78
C ASP A 167 3.40 -4.16 14.38
N ARG A 168 2.26 -3.74 13.82
CA ARG A 168 1.13 -4.64 13.51
C ARG A 168 1.29 -5.40 12.19
N GLU A 169 2.10 -4.88 11.27
CA GLU A 169 2.26 -5.41 9.92
C GLU A 169 3.71 -5.76 9.59
N PHE A 170 4.59 -4.76 9.61
CA PHE A 170 5.94 -4.92 9.10
C PHE A 170 6.75 -5.92 9.93
N ARG A 171 6.79 -5.72 11.26
CA ARG A 171 7.52 -6.57 12.20
C ARG A 171 7.10 -8.04 12.17
N PRO A 172 5.80 -8.41 12.27
CA PRO A 172 5.41 -9.82 12.25
C PRO A 172 5.57 -10.51 10.89
N VAL A 173 5.75 -9.77 9.80
CA VAL A 173 5.87 -10.34 8.43
C VAL A 173 7.32 -10.40 7.95
N ILE A 174 8.07 -9.32 8.17
CA ILE A 174 9.47 -9.18 7.76
C ILE A 174 10.42 -9.65 8.87
N GLY A 175 9.98 -9.65 10.14
CA GLY A 175 10.82 -9.99 11.29
C GLY A 175 11.72 -8.84 11.74
N VAL A 176 11.43 -7.61 11.30
CA VAL A 176 12.27 -6.43 11.53
C VAL A 176 11.50 -5.37 12.32
N ASP A 177 12.11 -4.88 13.39
CA ASP A 177 11.69 -3.66 14.06
C ASP A 177 12.39 -2.47 13.39
N VAL A 178 11.62 -1.59 12.75
CA VAL A 178 12.20 -0.47 11.98
C VAL A 178 12.76 0.62 12.89
N TYR A 179 12.38 0.63 14.17
CA TYR A 179 12.85 1.62 15.14
C TYR A 179 14.26 1.33 15.66
N ASP A 180 14.78 0.12 15.40
CA ASP A 180 16.15 -0.28 15.72
C ASP A 180 17.18 0.31 14.72
N TYR A 181 16.72 0.94 13.63
CA TYR A 181 17.56 1.49 12.57
C TYR A 181 17.49 3.02 12.56
N GLU A 182 18.64 3.65 12.35
CA GLU A 182 18.72 5.11 12.23
C GLU A 182 17.96 5.60 10.99
N PHE A 183 17.23 6.70 11.17
CA PHE A 183 16.48 7.36 10.10
C PHE A 183 16.99 8.79 9.95
N ASP A 184 17.62 9.07 8.81
CA ASP A 184 18.07 10.42 8.49
C ASP A 184 16.84 11.29 8.25
N ARG A 185 16.56 12.19 9.20
CA ARG A 185 15.39 13.06 9.13
C ARG A 185 15.56 14.19 8.13
N GLU A 186 16.80 14.60 7.89
CA GLU A 186 17.15 15.66 6.94
C GLU A 186 17.09 15.12 5.52
N ALA A 187 17.78 14.01 5.24
CA ALA A 187 17.70 13.33 3.95
C ALA A 187 16.37 12.62 3.72
N GLY A 188 15.62 12.32 4.79
CA GLY A 188 14.26 11.79 4.72
C GLY A 188 14.15 10.32 4.32
N PHE A 189 15.19 9.52 4.50
CA PHE A 189 15.17 8.09 4.23
C PHE A 189 16.05 7.29 5.20
N ALA A 190 15.86 5.97 5.17
CA ALA A 190 16.76 5.00 5.75
C ALA A 190 16.90 3.82 4.78
N ARG A 191 18.11 3.27 4.69
CA ARG A 191 18.40 2.06 3.94
C ARG A 191 19.14 1.09 4.85
N PHE A 192 18.65 -0.15 4.90
CA PHE A 192 19.27 -1.18 5.72
C PHE A 192 18.90 -2.57 5.25
N ASP A 193 19.74 -3.53 5.62
CA ASP A 193 19.57 -4.93 5.28
C ASP A 193 19.23 -5.74 6.54
N SER A 194 18.37 -6.75 6.38
CA SER A 194 18.10 -7.72 7.45
C SER A 194 17.79 -9.08 6.85
N GLY A 195 18.71 -10.03 7.04
CA GLY A 195 18.63 -11.35 6.40
C GLY A 195 18.47 -11.23 4.86
N PRO A 196 17.41 -11.82 4.27
CA PRO A 196 17.16 -11.73 2.83
C PRO A 196 16.61 -10.37 2.39
N TYR A 197 16.21 -9.50 3.32
CA TYR A 197 15.53 -8.26 2.98
C TYR A 197 16.53 -7.14 2.71
N ARG A 198 16.26 -6.36 1.66
CA ARG A 198 16.91 -5.11 1.29
C ARG A 198 15.88 -4.02 1.42
N ILE A 199 15.96 -3.23 2.48
CA ILE A 199 14.86 -2.36 2.92
C ILE A 199 15.22 -0.91 2.64
N LEU A 200 14.30 -0.22 1.95
CA LEU A 200 14.31 1.21 1.74
C LEU A 200 13.06 1.80 2.40
N LEU A 201 13.27 2.67 3.38
CA LEU A 201 12.25 3.42 4.06
C LEU A 201 12.38 4.89 3.68
N MET A 202 11.34 5.51 3.13
CA MET A 202 11.41 6.91 2.67
C MET A 202 10.25 7.74 3.19
N ARG A 203 10.46 9.04 3.36
CA ARG A 203 9.35 9.99 3.50
C ARG A 203 8.62 10.17 2.18
N HIS A 204 7.32 10.45 2.27
CA HIS A 204 6.45 10.65 1.12
C HIS A 204 6.63 11.97 0.37
N ASP A 205 7.31 12.93 0.98
CA ASP A 205 7.50 14.29 0.48
C ASP A 205 8.86 14.52 -0.16
N LEU A 206 9.66 13.46 -0.32
CA LEU A 206 10.83 13.47 -1.19
C LEU A 206 10.42 13.77 -2.65
N GLY A 207 11.26 14.53 -3.34
CA GLY A 207 11.06 14.86 -4.75
C GLY A 207 11.13 13.62 -5.64
N PRO A 208 10.53 13.65 -6.85
CA PRO A 208 10.59 12.52 -7.78
C PRO A 208 12.01 12.06 -8.11
N ASP A 209 12.95 13.00 -8.27
CA ASP A 209 14.35 12.68 -8.60
C ASP A 209 15.07 11.98 -7.44
N GLU A 210 14.81 12.42 -6.19
CA GLU A 210 15.36 11.78 -4.98
C GLU A 210 14.81 10.36 -4.82
N VAL A 211 13.49 10.19 -4.97
CA VAL A 211 12.85 8.87 -4.93
C VAL A 211 13.43 7.97 -6.04
N ARG A 212 13.63 8.51 -7.25
CA ARG A 212 14.24 7.76 -8.36
C ARG A 212 15.64 7.30 -7.97
N ALA A 213 16.50 8.20 -7.51
CA ALA A 213 17.88 7.88 -7.12
C ALA A 213 17.94 6.78 -6.05
N HIS A 214 17.09 6.82 -5.02
CA HIS A 214 17.04 5.76 -4.01
C HIS A 214 16.54 4.42 -4.55
N LEU A 215 15.60 4.42 -5.51
CA LEU A 215 15.14 3.19 -6.17
C LEU A 215 16.21 2.61 -7.10
N GLU A 216 16.96 3.46 -7.81
CA GLU A 216 18.07 3.06 -8.67
C GLU A 216 19.18 2.40 -7.84
N ASP A 217 19.58 3.03 -6.73
CA ASP A 217 20.54 2.50 -5.78
C ASP A 217 20.04 1.19 -5.12
N LEU A 218 18.73 1.06 -4.86
CA LEU A 218 18.15 -0.16 -4.29
C LEU A 218 18.15 -1.32 -5.26
N LEU A 219 17.69 -1.08 -6.48
CA LEU A 219 17.38 -2.13 -7.44
C LEU A 219 18.55 -2.41 -8.40
N GLY A 220 19.51 -1.48 -8.52
CA GLY A 220 20.57 -1.53 -9.52
C GLY A 220 20.01 -1.40 -10.94
N ARG A 221 18.98 -0.57 -11.12
CA ARG A 221 18.19 -0.42 -12.35
C ARG A 221 17.89 1.05 -12.59
N GLU A 222 18.00 1.50 -13.83
CA GLU A 222 17.76 2.91 -14.22
C GLU A 222 16.68 3.02 -15.32
N ASP A 223 16.17 1.89 -15.80
CA ASP A 223 15.24 1.76 -16.93
C ASP A 223 13.78 2.03 -16.54
N PHE A 224 13.55 3.07 -15.73
CA PHE A 224 12.22 3.52 -15.38
C PHE A 224 12.16 5.03 -15.11
N GLU A 225 10.96 5.57 -15.25
CA GLU A 225 10.64 6.96 -14.93
C GLU A 225 9.53 7.01 -13.87
N LEU A 226 9.70 7.90 -12.89
CA LEU A 226 8.64 8.18 -11.93
C LEU A 226 7.68 9.22 -12.52
N GLY A 227 6.57 8.72 -13.07
CA GLY A 227 5.48 9.60 -13.47
C GLY A 227 4.89 10.37 -12.27
N VAL A 228 4.34 11.57 -12.52
CA VAL A 228 3.59 12.37 -11.54
C VAL A 228 2.24 11.71 -11.27
N ALA A 229 2.25 10.55 -10.63
CA ALA A 229 1.07 9.76 -10.38
C ALA A 229 0.48 10.11 -9.02
N ASN A 230 -0.01 11.34 -8.83
CA ASN A 230 -0.92 11.74 -7.72
C ASN A 230 -1.27 13.26 -7.75
N ARG A 231 -1.54 13.88 -8.90
CA ARG A 231 -2.30 15.16 -8.85
C ARG A 231 -3.70 14.82 -8.33
N GLY A 232 -4.18 15.58 -7.34
CA GLY A 232 -5.56 15.42 -6.83
C GLY A 232 -6.61 15.45 -7.94
N ALA A 233 -6.30 16.15 -9.04
CA ALA A 233 -7.06 16.28 -10.28
C ALA A 233 -7.30 14.95 -11.04
N ASP A 234 -6.40 13.96 -10.98
CA ASP A 234 -6.61 12.68 -11.70
C ASP A 234 -7.50 11.70 -10.92
N LYS A 235 -7.97 12.10 -9.74
CA LYS A 235 -9.01 11.37 -9.01
C LYS A 235 -10.36 11.79 -9.61
N ARG A 236 -11.35 10.90 -9.57
CA ARG A 236 -12.73 11.09 -10.06
C ARG A 236 -13.49 12.36 -9.59
N TYR A 237 -12.86 13.22 -8.80
CA TYR A 237 -13.38 14.46 -8.25
C TYR A 237 -12.50 15.67 -8.61
N GLY A 238 -11.64 15.57 -9.63
CA GLY A 238 -10.81 16.67 -10.10
C GLY A 238 -11.58 17.83 -10.73
N ASP A 239 -12.85 17.58 -11.07
CA ASP A 239 -13.77 18.55 -11.69
C ASP A 239 -14.89 19.00 -10.73
N VAL A 240 -14.61 19.07 -9.42
CA VAL A 240 -15.48 19.76 -8.45
C VAL A 240 -14.80 20.99 -7.90
#